data_AF-A0AA50HSZ2-F1
#
_entry.id   AF-A0AA50HSZ2-F1
#
_cell.length_a   1.000
_cell.length_b   1.000
_cell.length_c   1.000
_cell.angle_alpha   90.00
_cell.angle_beta   90.00
_cell.angle_gamma   90.00
#
_symmetry.space_group_name_H-M   'P 1'
#
loop_
_entity.id
_entity.type
_entity.pdbx_description
1 polymer ?
#
loop_
_entity_poly.entity_id
_entity_poly.type
_entity_poly.pdbx_seq_one_letter_code
_entity_poly.pdbx_strand_id
1 'polypeptide(L)' 'MLVSYRPTAKRGLFEKMQMQQELSDLLNRNVDLVSRNAIEKGNNWLRRKNILDSAELVYVA' A
#
# COMPACT_ATOMS: atom_id res chain seq x y z
N MET A 1 1.78 3.92 3.50
CA MET A 1 1.72 2.49 3.88
C MET A 1 1.70 1.64 2.62
N LEU A 2 2.59 0.65 2.56
CA LEU A 2 2.64 -0.30 1.44
C LEU A 2 1.77 -1.53 1.75
N VAL A 3 0.98 -1.97 0.77
CA VAL A 3 0.15 -3.17 0.91
C VAL A 3 0.35 -4.14 -0.24
N SER A 4 0.28 -5.43 0.10
CA SER A 4 0.20 -6.52 -0.86
C SER A 4 -1.14 -7.22 -0.67
N TYR A 5 -1.87 -7.38 -1.76
CA TYR A 5 -3.18 -7.99 -1.73
C TYR A 5 -3.09 -9.47 -2.12
N ARG A 6 -3.95 -10.31 -1.54
CA ARG A 6 -4.15 -11.70 -2.01
C ARG A 6 -4.66 -11.71 -3.46
N PRO A 7 -4.28 -12.69 -4.31
CA PRO A 7 -4.68 -12.71 -5.72
C PRO A 7 -6.19 -12.57 -5.96
N THR A 8 -7.01 -13.08 -5.04
CA THR A 8 -8.47 -13.07 -5.09
C THR A 8 -9.13 -11.84 -4.46
N ALA A 9 -8.34 -10.92 -3.87
CA ALA A 9 -8.89 -9.74 -3.22
C ALA A 9 -9.49 -8.77 -4.25
N LYS A 10 -10.60 -8.13 -3.88
CA LYS A 10 -11.14 -6.97 -4.61
C LYS A 10 -10.18 -5.78 -4.41
N ARG A 11 -9.81 -5.10 -5.50
CA ARG A 11 -8.79 -4.03 -5.51
C ARG A 11 -9.23 -2.83 -6.37
N GLY A 12 -10.53 -2.60 -6.48
CA GLY A 12 -11.05 -1.44 -7.20
C GLY A 12 -10.73 -0.13 -6.47
N LEU A 13 -11.06 0.98 -7.13
CA LEU A 13 -10.82 2.31 -6.57
C LEU A 13 -11.57 2.51 -5.24
N PHE A 14 -12.83 2.10 -5.18
CA PHE A 14 -13.66 2.25 -3.97
C PHE A 14 -13.14 1.41 -2.82
N GLU A 15 -12.74 0.15 -3.06
CA GLU A 15 -12.16 -0.70 -2.02
C GLU A 15 -10.85 -0.13 -1.49
N LYS A 16 -10.04 0.46 -2.38
CA LYS A 16 -8.81 1.14 -1.97
C LYS A 16 -9.12 2.37 -1.10
N MET A 17 -10.07 3.21 -1.51
CA MET A 17 -10.46 4.41 -0.76
C MET A 17 -11.03 4.05 0.62
N GLN A 18 -11.89 3.03 0.67
CA GLN A 18 -12.44 2.55 1.93
C GLN A 18 -11.34 2.04 2.88
N MET A 19 -10.44 1.18 2.39
CA MET A 19 -9.32 0.67 3.20
C MET A 19 -8.42 1.80 3.71
N GLN A 20 -8.17 2.81 2.88
CA GLN A 20 -7.37 3.97 3.28
C GLN A 20 -8.06 4.77 4.39
N GLN A 21 -9.37 4.98 4.29
CA GLN A 21 -10.17 5.67 5.31
C GLN A 21 -10.14 4.89 6.63
N GLU A 22 -10.47 3.59 6.58
CA GLU A 22 -10.50 2.73 7.77
C GLU A 22 -9.14 2.66 8.49
N LEU A 23 -8.03 2.56 7.74
CA LEU A 23 -6.68 2.59 8.32
C LEU A 23 -6.32 3.96 8.90
N SER A 24 -6.79 5.04 8.27
CA SER A 24 -6.52 6.39 8.78
C SER A 24 -7.25 6.64 10.10
N ASP A 25 -8.49 6.18 10.19
CA ASP A 25 -9.31 6.26 11.40
C ASP A 25 -8.71 5.38 12.51
N LEU A 26 -8.32 4.15 12.19
CA LEU A 26 -7.71 3.22 13.17
C LEU A 26 -6.39 3.74 13.74
N LEU A 27 -5.55 4.35 12.90
CA LEU A 27 -4.24 4.88 13.31
C LEU A 27 -4.30 6.33 13.79
N ASN A 28 -5.49 6.95 13.75
CA ASN A 28 -5.72 8.36 14.07
C ASN A 28 -4.74 9.31 13.33
N ARG A 29 -4.41 8.99 12.08
CA ARG A 29 -3.53 9.79 11.21
C ARG A 29 -3.83 9.51 9.75
N ASN A 30 -3.59 10.49 8.88
CA ASN A 30 -3.71 10.28 7.44
C ASN A 30 -2.76 9.18 6.94
N VAL A 31 -3.31 8.20 6.24
CA VAL A 31 -2.55 7.12 5.60
C VAL A 31 -2.58 7.32 4.08
N ASP A 32 -1.41 7.38 3.46
CA ASP A 32 -1.30 7.18 1.99
C ASP A 32 -1.18 5.69 1.70
N LEU A 33 -2.19 5.09 1.08
CA LEU A 33 -2.22 3.66 0.79
C LEU A 33 -1.68 3.38 -0.61
N VAL A 34 -0.60 2.61 -0.70
CA VAL A 34 0.07 2.32 -1.98
C VAL A 34 0.26 0.81 -2.16
N SER A 35 -0.10 0.33 -3.35
CA SER A 35 0.12 -1.08 -3.73
C SER A 35 1.59 -1.34 -4.00
N ARG A 36 2.16 -2.34 -3.32
CA ARG A 36 3.56 -2.77 -3.53
C ARG A 36 3.82 -3.16 -4.99
N ASN A 37 2.90 -3.92 -5.59
CA ASN A 37 2.99 -4.35 -6.99
C ASN A 37 3.02 -3.14 -7.96
N ALA A 38 2.30 -2.05 -7.65
CA ALA A 38 2.34 -0.84 -8.47
C ALA A 38 3.71 -0.14 -8.42
N ILE A 39 4.36 -0.15 -7.25
CA ILE A 39 5.72 0.38 -7.09
C ILE A 39 6.75 -0.48 -7.81
N GLU A 40 6.63 -1.81 -7.70
CA GLU A 40 7.52 -2.78 -8.35
C GLU A 40 7.43 -2.73 -9.88
N LYS A 41 6.23 -2.50 -10.44
CA LYS A 41 6.02 -2.40 -11.89
C LYS A 41 6.24 -0.99 -12.46
N GLY A 42 6.21 0.05 -11.63
CA GLY A 42 6.28 1.44 -12.09
C GLY A 42 7.66 1.82 -12.64
N ASN A 43 7.72 2.61 -13.73
CA ASN A 43 8.97 2.91 -14.45
C ASN A 43 10.00 3.75 -13.66
N ASN A 44 9.61 4.43 -12.58
CA ASN A 44 10.52 5.23 -11.78
C ASN A 44 11.32 4.35 -10.81
N TRP A 45 12.51 3.93 -11.25
CA TRP A 45 13.39 3.05 -10.49
C TRP A 45 13.87 3.66 -9.16
N LEU A 46 14.12 4.97 -9.11
CA LEU A 46 14.60 5.65 -7.91
C LEU A 46 13.51 5.68 -6.83
N ARG A 47 12.28 6.02 -7.21
CA ARG A 47 11.12 5.94 -6.30
C ARG A 47 10.90 4.52 -5.79
N ARG A 48 10.98 3.53 -6.69
CA ARG A 48 10.86 2.11 -6.33
C ARG A 48 11.90 1.71 -5.29
N LYS A 49 13.17 2.01 -5.56
CA LYS A 49 14.28 1.70 -4.67
C LYS A 49 14.09 2.35 -3.29
N ASN A 50 13.88 3.66 -3.24
CA ASN A 50 13.74 4.38 -1.97
C ASN A 50 12.56 3.88 -1.13
N ILE A 51 11.43 3.56 -1.76
CA ILE A 51 10.23 3.08 -1.07
C ILE A 51 10.39 1.65 -0.56
N LEU A 52 11.00 0.75 -1.34
CA LEU A 52 11.17 -0.65 -0.97
C LEU A 52 12.31 -0.85 0.04
N ASP A 53 13.42 -0.11 -0.10
CA ASP A 53 14.58 -0.21 0.80
C ASP A 53 14.26 0.31 2.22
N SER A 54 13.33 1.25 2.35
CA SER A 54 12.88 1.81 3.64
C SER A 54 11.59 1.16 4.17
N ALA A 55 11.06 0.14 3.50
CA ALA A 55 9.82 -0.50 3.91
C ALA A 55 10.04 -1.41 5.13
N GLU A 56 9.25 -1.17 6.18
CA GLU A 56 9.23 -2.03 7.37
C GLU A 56 8.00 -2.95 7.36
N LEU A 57 8.20 -4.19 7.81
CA LEU A 57 7.16 -5.21 7.83
C LEU A 57 6.27 -5.06 9.08
N VAL A 58 5.03 -4.62 8.86
CA VAL A 58 4.07 -4.41 9.97
C VAL A 58 3.18 -5.64 10.20
N TYR A 59 2.94 -6.48 9.18
CA TYR A 59 2.05 -7.64 9.27
C TYR A 59 2.33 -8.68 8.17
N VAL A 60 2.19 -9.96 8.49
CA VAL A 60 2.20 -11.11 7.56
C VAL A 60 1.11 -12.08 7.96
N ALA A 61 0.28 -12.51 7.02
CA ALA A 61 -0.65 -13.63 7.15
C ALA A 61 -0.92 -14.31 5.81
#